data_AF-A0A844QGU2-F1
#
_entry.id   AF-A0A844QGU2-F1
#
_cell.length_a   1.000
_cell.length_b   1.000
_cell.length_c   1.000
_cell.angle_alpha   90.00
_cell.angle_beta   90.00
_cell.angle_gamma   90.00
#
_symmetry.space_group_name_H-M   'P 1'
#
loop_
_entity.id
_entity.type
_entity.pdbx_description
1 polymer ?
#
loop_
_entity_poly.entity_id
_entity_poly.type
_entity_poly.pdbx_seq_one_letter_code
_entity_poly.pdbx_strand_id
1 'polypeptide(L)'
;MKPHCLLTALLLAVTSTAAHAQWRLQERQAVAAAQDTNSTLAALTIGCGDPFQIELHATDGGPVLPRAGGTADYFYRPGKIIASVDDHDWPLVAAASDVAVVLFSEGTVAENHLAPLDRRLIEALRDGHRLVLYFDITAANAADGSPFETFAAFSLDGAQDTLAVALDGCP
;
A
#
# COMPACT_ATOMS: atom_id res chain seq x y z
N MET A 1 -57.68 -18.91 33.57
CA MET A 1 -57.08 -19.07 32.21
C MET A 1 -56.63 -17.68 31.74
N LYS A 2 -55.44 -17.63 31.11
CA LYS A 2 -54.53 -16.50 30.71
C LYS A 2 -55.13 -15.12 30.39
N PRO A 3 -54.33 -14.05 30.57
CA PRO A 3 -53.68 -13.41 29.39
C PRO A 3 -52.17 -13.15 29.61
N HIS A 4 -51.28 -13.66 28.74
CA HIS A 4 -50.72 -13.01 27.53
C HIS A 4 -49.83 -11.79 27.83
N CYS A 5 -48.59 -12.08 28.23
CA CYS A 5 -47.47 -11.13 28.24
C CYS A 5 -46.92 -11.05 26.81
N LEU A 6 -47.20 -9.94 26.11
CA LEU A 6 -46.59 -9.66 24.80
C LEU A 6 -45.14 -9.16 25.03
N LEU A 7 -44.16 -10.01 24.71
CA LEU A 7 -42.79 -9.61 24.47
C LEU A 7 -42.72 -8.95 23.08
N THR A 8 -42.44 -7.66 23.03
CA THR A 8 -42.01 -6.98 21.79
C THR A 8 -40.50 -6.78 21.87
N ALA A 9 -39.73 -7.71 21.32
CA ALA A 9 -38.29 -7.57 21.17
C ALA A 9 -38.00 -6.77 19.89
N LEU A 10 -37.58 -5.51 20.04
CA LEU A 10 -37.12 -4.66 18.94
C LEU A 10 -35.67 -5.04 18.62
N LEU A 11 -35.47 -5.88 17.60
CA LEU A 11 -34.14 -6.20 17.06
C LEU A 11 -33.67 -5.02 16.20
N LEU A 12 -32.89 -4.11 16.81
CA LEU A 12 -32.03 -3.17 16.11
C LEU A 12 -30.91 -3.96 15.42
N ALA A 13 -31.11 -4.29 14.14
CA ALA A 13 -30.02 -4.73 13.28
C ALA A 13 -29.07 -3.55 13.05
N VAL A 14 -28.04 -3.45 13.89
CA VAL A 14 -26.88 -2.61 13.61
C VAL A 14 -26.19 -3.25 12.41
N THR A 15 -26.39 -2.69 11.22
CA THR A 15 -25.54 -2.99 10.07
C THR A 15 -24.19 -2.34 10.35
N SER A 16 -23.34 -3.06 11.07
CA SER A 16 -21.92 -2.79 11.12
C SER A 16 -21.38 -2.91 9.70
N THR A 17 -21.38 -1.81 8.95
CA THR A 17 -20.52 -1.70 7.78
C THR A 17 -19.12 -1.85 8.32
N ALA A 18 -18.49 -2.99 8.03
CA ALA A 18 -17.04 -3.09 8.12
C ALA A 18 -16.49 -1.83 7.43
N ALA A 19 -15.68 -1.05 8.15
CA ALA A 19 -14.97 0.06 7.55
C ALA A 19 -13.97 -0.55 6.56
N HIS A 20 -14.44 -0.88 5.36
CA HIS A 20 -13.60 -1.26 4.24
C HIS A 20 -12.58 -0.14 4.10
N ALA A 21 -11.28 -0.47 4.11
CA ALA A 21 -10.22 0.52 4.05
C ALA A 21 -10.39 1.31 2.75
N GLN A 22 -11.01 2.47 2.88
CA GLN A 22 -11.50 3.24 1.75
C GLN A 22 -10.39 4.19 1.37
N TRP A 23 -10.01 4.14 0.10
CA TRP A 23 -9.18 5.16 -0.50
C TRP A 23 -9.79 6.53 -0.22
N ARG A 24 -8.96 7.47 0.21
CA ARG A 24 -9.38 8.84 0.52
C ARG A 24 -8.52 9.83 -0.22
N LEU A 25 -9.14 10.92 -0.67
CA LEU A 25 -8.41 12.05 -1.22
C LEU A 25 -7.97 12.96 -0.07
N GLN A 26 -6.68 13.23 0.03
CA GLN A 26 -6.10 14.15 1.00
C GLN A 26 -5.11 15.05 0.26
N GLU A 27 -5.35 16.36 0.24
CA GLU A 27 -4.43 17.35 -0.35
C GLU A 27 -4.00 17.04 -1.80
N ARG A 28 -4.94 16.55 -2.62
CA ARG A 28 -4.73 16.05 -4.00
C ARG A 28 -3.92 14.77 -4.14
N GLN A 29 -3.71 14.05 -3.05
CA GLN A 29 -3.12 12.72 -3.08
C GLN A 29 -4.18 11.67 -2.70
N ALA A 30 -4.08 10.50 -3.31
CA ALA A 30 -4.87 9.33 -2.96
C ALA A 30 -4.15 8.59 -1.84
N VAL A 31 -4.82 8.39 -0.71
CA VAL A 31 -4.27 7.75 0.48
C VAL A 31 -5.02 6.46 0.77
N ALA A 32 -4.29 5.38 1.02
CA ALA A 32 -4.84 4.11 1.48
C ALA A 32 -4.10 3.60 2.71
N ALA A 33 -4.86 3.08 3.67
CA ALA A 33 -4.31 2.42 4.85
C ALA A 33 -4.03 0.94 4.55
N ALA A 34 -2.96 0.40 5.13
CA ALA A 34 -2.68 -1.04 5.04
C ALA A 34 -3.80 -1.83 5.74
N GLN A 35 -4.32 -2.86 5.07
CA GLN A 35 -5.37 -3.73 5.60
C GLN A 35 -4.79 -4.91 6.37
N ASP A 36 -3.69 -5.45 5.89
CA ASP A 36 -2.94 -6.52 6.53
C ASP A 36 -1.44 -6.28 6.33
N THR A 37 -0.65 -6.49 7.38
CA THR A 37 0.79 -6.22 7.31
C THR A 37 1.54 -6.85 8.49
N ASN A 38 2.73 -7.37 8.22
CA ASN A 38 3.71 -7.72 9.24
C ASN A 38 4.76 -6.62 9.46
N SER A 39 4.51 -5.41 8.95
CA SER A 39 5.44 -4.27 8.92
C SER A 39 4.95 -3.05 9.72
N THR A 40 5.81 -2.03 9.81
CA THR A 40 5.49 -0.71 10.37
C THR A 40 4.68 0.19 9.41
N LEU A 41 4.49 -0.23 8.15
CA LEU A 41 3.77 0.54 7.13
C LEU A 41 2.30 0.74 7.53
N ALA A 42 1.91 2.01 7.67
CA ALA A 42 0.55 2.39 8.05
C ALA A 42 -0.27 2.81 6.84
N ALA A 43 0.33 3.57 5.93
CA ALA A 43 -0.36 4.11 4.77
C ALA A 43 0.54 4.22 3.55
N LEU A 44 -0.06 4.14 2.37
CA LEU A 44 0.52 4.58 1.12
C LEU A 44 -0.20 5.83 0.65
N THR A 45 0.54 6.68 -0.05
CA THR A 45 0.05 7.91 -0.68
C THR A 45 0.50 7.93 -2.12
N ILE A 46 -0.41 8.29 -3.04
CA ILE A 46 -0.13 8.39 -4.47
C ILE A 46 -0.55 9.78 -4.96
N GLY A 47 0.34 10.48 -5.65
CA GLY A 47 0.08 11.81 -6.20
C GLY A 47 0.90 12.12 -7.45
N CYS A 48 0.74 13.33 -7.98
CA CYS A 48 1.58 13.81 -9.07
C CYS A 48 3.04 13.90 -8.62
N GLY A 49 3.95 13.50 -9.52
CA GLY A 49 5.40 13.65 -9.40
C GLY A 49 5.99 13.87 -10.79
N ASP A 50 7.13 13.28 -11.09
CA ASP A 50 7.69 13.23 -12.45
C ASP A 50 7.69 11.78 -12.98
N PRO A 51 6.57 11.26 -13.54
CA PRO A 51 5.22 11.86 -13.58
C PRO A 51 4.35 11.53 -12.36
N PHE A 52 4.67 10.47 -11.62
CA PHE A 52 3.90 9.99 -10.46
C PHE A 52 4.81 9.77 -9.27
N GLN A 53 4.25 9.86 -8.08
CA GLN A 53 4.96 9.58 -6.84
C GLN A 53 4.13 8.63 -5.97
N ILE A 54 4.80 7.60 -5.44
CA ILE A 54 4.25 6.73 -4.40
C ILE A 54 5.10 6.92 -3.15
N GLU A 55 4.47 7.34 -2.06
CA GLU A 55 5.07 7.48 -0.75
C GLU A 55 4.49 6.46 0.21
N LEU A 56 5.34 5.95 1.09
CA LEU A 56 5.00 5.01 2.14
C LEU A 56 5.26 5.65 3.50
N HIS A 57 4.26 5.60 4.37
CA HIS A 57 4.30 6.20 5.69
C HIS A 57 4.30 5.10 6.75
N ALA A 58 5.45 4.92 7.40
CA ALA A 58 5.55 4.09 8.59
C ALA A 58 4.89 4.78 9.80
N THR A 59 4.39 3.98 10.73
CA THR A 59 3.69 4.48 11.94
C THR A 59 4.56 5.42 12.80
N ASP A 60 5.88 5.24 12.75
CA ASP A 60 6.88 5.97 13.53
C ASP A 60 7.67 7.01 12.72
N GLY A 61 7.31 7.24 11.44
CA GLY A 61 7.94 8.26 10.60
C GLY A 61 9.33 7.87 10.06
N GLY A 62 9.66 6.58 10.02
CA GLY A 62 10.93 6.06 9.50
C GLY A 62 10.77 5.13 8.30
N PRO A 63 11.77 4.25 8.05
CA PRO A 63 11.65 3.21 7.04
C PRO A 63 10.50 2.24 7.37
N VAL A 64 9.99 1.57 6.33
CA VAL A 64 9.20 0.36 6.51
C VAL A 64 10.10 -0.73 7.08
N LEU A 65 9.73 -1.29 8.23
CA LEU A 65 10.47 -2.34 8.94
C LEU A 65 9.52 -3.48 9.32
N PRO A 66 10.02 -4.70 9.56
CA PRO A 66 9.24 -5.74 10.22
C PRO A 66 8.73 -5.26 11.59
N ARG A 67 7.50 -5.63 11.97
CA ARG A 67 6.95 -5.34 13.31
C ARG A 67 7.77 -5.94 14.46
N ALA A 68 8.47 -7.04 14.19
CA ALA A 68 9.37 -7.68 15.14
C ALA A 68 10.68 -6.89 15.38
N GLY A 69 10.92 -5.81 14.62
CA GLY A 69 12.17 -5.06 14.60
C GLY A 69 13.13 -5.54 13.51
N GLY A 70 14.10 -4.69 13.15
CA GLY A 70 15.06 -4.95 12.09
C GLY A 70 15.67 -3.67 11.55
N THR A 71 16.40 -3.79 10.44
CA THR A 71 17.00 -2.67 9.70
C THR A 71 16.57 -2.74 8.24
N ALA A 72 16.32 -1.60 7.61
CA ALA A 72 16.03 -1.53 6.18
C ALA A 72 17.32 -1.68 5.35
N ASP A 73 17.38 -2.69 4.48
CA ASP A 73 18.50 -2.93 3.55
C ASP A 73 18.07 -2.84 2.06
N TYR A 74 16.93 -2.19 1.81
CA TYR A 74 16.33 -2.05 0.49
C TYR A 74 16.56 -0.70 -0.20
N PHE A 75 17.04 0.32 0.52
CA PHE A 75 17.23 1.65 -0.08
C PHE A 75 18.27 1.63 -1.21
N TYR A 76 17.92 2.25 -2.33
CA TYR A 76 18.75 2.37 -3.53
C TYR A 76 19.23 1.02 -4.10
N ARG A 77 18.49 -0.06 -3.84
CA ARG A 77 18.86 -1.42 -4.25
C ARG A 77 17.75 -2.08 -5.06
N PRO A 78 18.02 -2.48 -6.32
CA PRO A 78 17.09 -3.27 -7.12
C PRO A 78 16.91 -4.69 -6.54
N GLY A 79 15.78 -5.31 -6.86
CA GLY A 79 15.40 -6.67 -6.47
C GLY A 79 14.96 -6.80 -5.00
N LYS A 80 14.72 -5.68 -4.33
CA LYS A 80 14.40 -5.64 -2.89
C LYS A 80 12.95 -5.33 -2.58
N ILE A 81 12.25 -4.69 -3.51
CA ILE A 81 10.86 -4.30 -3.35
C ILE A 81 10.09 -4.77 -4.57
N ILE A 82 8.93 -5.39 -4.33
CA ILE A 82 7.97 -5.73 -5.38
C ILE A 82 6.62 -5.15 -4.96
N ALA A 83 5.98 -4.43 -5.88
CA ALA A 83 4.54 -4.23 -5.83
C ALA A 83 3.88 -5.35 -6.63
N SER A 84 3.00 -6.11 -6.00
CA SER A 84 2.19 -7.12 -6.65
C SER A 84 0.74 -6.66 -6.70
N VAL A 85 0.21 -6.38 -7.89
CA VAL A 85 -1.21 -6.03 -8.11
C VAL A 85 -1.88 -7.19 -8.80
N ASP A 86 -2.86 -7.80 -8.13
CA ASP A 86 -3.56 -8.99 -8.61
C ASP A 86 -2.61 -10.07 -9.19
N ASP A 87 -1.51 -10.32 -8.48
CA ASP A 87 -0.46 -11.30 -8.80
C ASP A 87 0.40 -10.98 -10.04
N HIS A 88 0.34 -9.74 -10.55
CA HIS A 88 1.35 -9.20 -11.47
C HIS A 88 2.40 -8.41 -10.69
N ASP A 89 3.68 -8.60 -11.00
CA ASP A 89 4.78 -8.03 -10.20
C ASP A 89 5.45 -6.86 -10.92
N TRP A 90 5.63 -5.77 -10.17
CA TRP A 90 6.40 -4.60 -10.56
C TRP A 90 7.60 -4.47 -9.61
N PRO A 91 8.83 -4.70 -10.10
CA PRO A 91 10.04 -4.46 -9.32
C PRO A 91 10.24 -2.96 -9.06
N LEU A 92 10.54 -2.62 -7.81
CA LEU A 92 10.66 -1.25 -7.34
C LEU A 92 11.97 -1.04 -6.56
N VAL A 93 12.37 0.23 -6.47
CA VAL A 93 13.46 0.72 -5.63
C VAL A 93 12.93 1.83 -4.75
N ALA A 94 13.48 1.94 -3.54
CA ALA A 94 13.12 2.99 -2.61
C ALA A 94 14.26 4.00 -2.43
N ALA A 95 13.89 5.27 -2.28
CA ALA A 95 14.70 6.30 -1.65
C ALA A 95 14.10 6.68 -0.29
N ALA A 96 14.95 7.13 0.62
CA ALA A 96 14.51 7.68 1.90
C ALA A 96 14.26 9.19 1.76
N SER A 97 13.14 9.67 2.27
CA SER A 97 12.94 11.07 2.63
C SER A 97 12.97 11.23 4.15
N ASP A 98 12.98 12.47 4.64
CA ASP A 98 12.96 12.76 6.08
C ASP A 98 11.67 12.27 6.78
N VAL A 99 10.60 11.97 6.02
CA VAL A 99 9.26 11.68 6.56
C VAL A 99 8.53 10.49 5.91
N ALA A 100 9.06 9.95 4.82
CA ALA A 100 8.45 8.85 4.06
C ALA A 100 9.49 8.05 3.26
N VAL A 101 9.11 6.83 2.87
CA VAL A 101 9.84 6.07 1.85
C VAL A 101 9.21 6.36 0.49
N VAL A 102 10.01 6.76 -0.49
CA VAL A 102 9.52 7.07 -1.85
C VAL A 102 9.87 5.93 -2.80
N LEU A 103 8.89 5.40 -3.53
CA LEU A 103 9.06 4.31 -4.47
C LEU A 103 9.28 4.79 -5.91
N PHE A 104 10.18 4.09 -6.59
CA PHE A 104 10.59 4.28 -7.97
C PHE A 104 10.58 2.94 -8.69
N SER A 105 10.49 2.95 -10.02
CA SER A 105 10.79 1.75 -10.80
C SER A 105 12.29 1.47 -10.81
N GLU A 106 12.68 0.21 -11.01
CA GLU A 106 14.08 -0.17 -11.14
C GLU A 106 14.74 0.49 -12.37
N GLY A 107 15.65 1.42 -12.08
CA GLY A 107 16.44 2.13 -13.08
C GLY A 107 17.86 1.58 -13.26
N THR A 108 18.65 2.31 -14.04
CA THR A 108 20.06 1.97 -14.27
C THR A 108 20.95 2.41 -13.12
N VAL A 109 22.18 1.87 -13.07
CA VAL A 109 23.21 2.32 -12.10
C VAL A 109 23.47 3.83 -12.20
N ALA A 110 23.44 4.39 -13.42
CA ALA A 110 23.68 5.82 -13.65
C ALA A 110 22.62 6.72 -13.01
N GLU A 111 21.43 6.19 -12.76
CA GLU A 111 20.29 6.86 -12.13
C GLU A 111 20.18 6.49 -10.64
N ASN A 112 21.23 5.88 -10.05
CA ASN A 112 21.18 5.27 -8.71
C ASN A 112 20.02 4.26 -8.56
N HIS A 113 19.62 3.62 -9.66
CA HIS A 113 18.47 2.72 -9.76
C HIS A 113 17.09 3.35 -9.55
N LEU A 114 16.96 4.67 -9.56
CA LEU A 114 15.70 5.38 -9.34
C LEU A 114 15.09 5.87 -10.66
N ALA A 115 14.41 5.00 -11.39
CA ALA A 115 13.67 5.39 -12.59
C ALA A 115 12.26 5.91 -12.24
N PRO A 116 11.67 6.81 -13.05
CA PRO A 116 10.26 7.18 -12.92
C PRO A 116 9.35 5.95 -12.88
N LEU A 117 8.28 6.03 -12.09
CA LEU A 117 7.31 4.93 -11.97
C LEU A 117 6.70 4.57 -13.33
N ASP A 118 6.64 3.27 -13.63
CA ASP A 118 5.96 2.76 -14.81
C ASP A 118 4.47 3.13 -14.75
N ARG A 119 3.99 3.84 -15.78
CA ARG A 119 2.58 4.23 -15.90
C ARG A 119 1.64 3.02 -15.81
N ARG A 120 2.07 1.85 -16.27
CA ARG A 120 1.28 0.61 -16.21
C ARG A 120 1.03 0.14 -14.79
N LEU A 121 1.93 0.45 -13.83
CA LEU A 121 1.67 0.19 -12.42
C LEU A 121 0.51 1.06 -11.91
N ILE A 122 0.49 2.35 -12.27
CA ILE A 122 -0.59 3.25 -11.88
C ILE A 122 -1.92 2.82 -12.49
N GLU A 123 -1.93 2.37 -13.74
CA GLU A 123 -3.12 1.80 -14.39
C GLU A 123 -3.58 0.53 -13.68
N ALA A 124 -2.67 -0.39 -13.34
CA ALA A 124 -3.01 -1.59 -12.58
C ALA A 124 -3.58 -1.27 -11.19
N LEU A 125 -3.04 -0.27 -10.49
CA LEU A 125 -3.56 0.16 -9.19
C LEU A 125 -4.98 0.74 -9.28
N ARG A 126 -5.35 1.32 -10.43
CA ARG A 126 -6.70 1.85 -10.66
C ARG A 126 -7.70 0.75 -10.96
N ASP A 127 -7.30 -0.24 -11.75
CA ASP A 127 -8.21 -1.24 -12.29
C ASP A 127 -8.22 -2.56 -11.50
N GLY A 128 -7.23 -2.77 -10.63
CA GLY A 128 -7.05 -3.98 -9.85
C GLY A 128 -7.89 -4.04 -8.58
N HIS A 129 -7.72 -5.14 -7.84
CA HIS A 129 -8.47 -5.43 -6.61
C HIS A 129 -7.59 -5.43 -5.36
N ARG A 130 -6.34 -5.87 -5.47
CA ARG A 130 -5.42 -5.98 -4.34
C ARG A 130 -4.01 -5.57 -4.73
N LEU A 131 -3.40 -4.73 -3.90
CA LEU A 131 -1.95 -4.47 -3.91
C LEU A 131 -1.30 -5.16 -2.71
N VAL A 132 -0.19 -5.83 -2.93
CA VAL A 132 0.74 -6.24 -1.86
C VAL A 132 2.11 -5.65 -2.15
N LEU A 133 2.66 -4.90 -1.21
CA LEU A 133 4.05 -4.46 -1.25
C LEU A 133 4.89 -5.43 -0.44
N TYR A 134 5.91 -5.99 -1.06
CA TYR A 134 6.91 -6.86 -0.46
C TYR A 134 8.24 -6.12 -0.37
N PHE A 135 8.94 -6.24 0.76
CA PHE A 135 10.22 -5.58 1.04
C PHE A 135 11.26 -6.58 1.55
N ASP A 136 12.53 -6.17 1.46
CA ASP A 136 13.71 -6.93 1.87
C ASP A 136 13.78 -8.33 1.25
N ILE A 137 13.29 -8.44 0.01
CA ILE A 137 13.30 -9.69 -0.73
C ILE A 137 14.76 -10.15 -0.90
N THR A 138 14.99 -11.42 -0.59
CA THR A 138 16.22 -12.11 -0.93
C THR A 138 15.83 -13.37 -1.70
N ALA A 139 16.72 -13.84 -2.57
CA ALA A 139 16.46 -15.03 -3.39
C ALA A 139 16.08 -16.28 -2.57
N ALA A 140 16.38 -16.31 -1.27
CA ALA A 140 16.07 -17.42 -0.39
C ALA A 140 14.64 -17.38 0.22
N ASN A 141 13.94 -16.24 0.18
CA ASN A 141 12.82 -15.96 1.10
C ASN A 141 11.52 -15.51 0.44
N ALA A 142 11.35 -15.58 -0.87
CA ALA A 142 10.07 -15.22 -1.48
C ALA A 142 8.95 -16.20 -1.09
N ALA A 143 7.88 -15.67 -0.50
CA ALA A 143 6.53 -16.20 -0.31
C ALA A 143 6.12 -16.96 0.98
N ASP A 144 6.97 -17.26 1.99
CA ASP A 144 6.50 -17.58 3.38
C ASP A 144 7.52 -18.16 4.40
N GLY A 145 8.74 -18.59 4.03
CA GLY A 145 9.61 -19.26 5.03
C GLY A 145 10.32 -18.38 6.07
N SER A 146 10.38 -17.06 5.81
CA SER A 146 10.91 -15.90 6.57
C SER A 146 12.17 -16.07 7.47
N PRO A 147 13.24 -15.30 7.20
CA PRO A 147 13.66 -14.23 8.15
C PRO A 147 14.23 -12.95 7.47
N PHE A 148 13.50 -12.00 6.89
CA PHE A 148 12.11 -11.61 7.00
C PHE A 148 11.66 -11.06 5.65
N GLU A 149 10.57 -11.60 5.11
CA GLU A 149 9.83 -10.94 4.04
C GLU A 149 8.85 -9.98 4.72
N THR A 150 9.05 -8.68 4.51
CA THR A 150 8.18 -7.65 5.08
C THR A 150 7.11 -7.32 4.06
N PHE A 151 5.83 -7.32 4.44
CA PHE A 151 4.75 -7.03 3.51
C PHE A 151 3.71 -6.08 4.07
N ALA A 152 3.00 -5.39 3.18
CA ALA A 152 1.74 -4.71 3.48
C ALA A 152 0.77 -4.87 2.30
N ALA A 153 -0.45 -5.29 2.62
CA ALA A 153 -1.53 -5.47 1.68
C ALA A 153 -2.55 -4.32 1.79
N PHE A 154 -3.07 -3.90 0.64
CA PHE A 154 -4.04 -2.83 0.47
C PHE A 154 -5.16 -3.34 -0.44
N SER A 155 -6.42 -3.07 -0.10
CA SER A 155 -7.50 -3.20 -1.08
C SER A 155 -7.40 -2.04 -2.07
N LEU A 156 -7.71 -2.33 -3.33
CA LEU A 156 -7.85 -1.34 -4.38
C LEU A 156 -9.33 -0.93 -4.60
N ASP A 157 -10.24 -1.37 -3.73
CA ASP A 157 -11.64 -0.93 -3.75
C ASP A 157 -11.74 0.60 -3.58
N GLY A 158 -12.24 1.28 -4.61
CA GLY A 158 -12.33 2.75 -4.65
C GLY A 158 -11.04 3.46 -5.07
N ALA A 159 -9.98 2.73 -5.41
CA ALA A 159 -8.74 3.29 -5.94
C ALA A 159 -9.00 4.01 -7.28
N GLN A 160 -9.79 3.41 -8.18
CA GLN A 160 -10.08 3.96 -9.50
C GLN A 160 -10.53 5.43 -9.45
N ASP A 161 -11.60 5.71 -8.70
CA ASP A 161 -12.19 7.04 -8.60
C ASP A 161 -11.26 8.01 -7.85
N THR A 162 -10.63 7.55 -6.77
CA THR A 162 -9.76 8.39 -5.95
C THR A 162 -8.49 8.79 -6.70
N LEU A 163 -7.85 7.83 -7.37
CA LEU A 163 -6.66 8.06 -8.19
C LEU A 163 -6.99 8.90 -9.42
N ALA A 164 -8.16 8.73 -10.05
CA ALA A 164 -8.57 9.58 -11.17
C ALA A 164 -8.61 11.06 -10.76
N VAL A 165 -9.09 11.37 -9.56
CA VAL A 165 -9.12 12.75 -9.04
C VAL A 165 -7.74 13.22 -8.58
N ALA A 166 -7.00 12.38 -7.85
CA ALA A 166 -5.67 12.73 -7.33
C ALA A 166 -4.66 13.01 -8.46
N LEU A 167 -4.78 12.25 -9.56
CA LEU A 167 -3.85 12.31 -10.68
C LEU A 167 -4.36 13.17 -11.85
N ASP A 168 -5.47 13.87 -11.68
CA ASP A 168 -6.01 14.76 -12.70
C ASP A 168 -5.02 15.89 -13.00
N GLY A 169 -4.57 15.95 -14.26
CA GLY A 169 -3.60 16.92 -14.75
C GLY A 169 -2.13 16.60 -14.47
N CYS A 170 -1.78 15.40 -13.96
CA CYS A 170 -0.38 14.96 -13.98
C CYS A 170 0.08 14.71 -15.44
N PRO A 171 1.38 14.92 -15.74
CA PRO A 171 1.93 14.79 -17.10
C PRO A 171 1.91 13.38 -17.70
#